data_AF-A0A329VM07-F1
#
_entry.id   AF-A0A329VM07-F1
#
_cell.length_a   1.000
_cell.length_b   1.000
_cell.length_c   1.000
_cell.angle_alpha   90.00
_cell.angle_beta   90.00
_cell.angle_gamma   90.00
#
_symmetry.space_group_name_H-M   'P 1'
#
loop_
_entity.id
_entity.type
_entity.pdbx_description
1 polymer ?
#
loop_
_entity_poly.entity_id
_entity_poly.type
_entity_poly.pdbx_seq_one_letter_code
_entity_poly.pdbx_strand_id
1 'polypeptide(L)'
;MMNGQLNRNQLKALQKTLSGLELPPKKRQRLLWRMAKYGVIQAAKRNVRNQQSPDGGRWAVRKSPWRKKMLRNMPRLLYIREMPEMDAVCIYLQGGHYRNGKQQVPAGVVGYAQQNGMRVQISRRQVQKRVGRERMATIKQAKKLRDLGYQVKKGKRLRKPTIKEITENMLFIYAGDKIRKLSGKTAKSAWTIDIPAREFLGLNDEEFFKVLKRQLQAINYGWDVKAQDMR
;
A
#
# COMPACT_ATOMS: atom_id res chain seq x y z
N MET A 1 -9.89 -10.29 -22.93
CA MET A 1 -10.13 -10.80 -21.56
C MET A 1 -9.76 -9.71 -20.55
N MET A 2 -10.73 -9.17 -19.80
CA MET A 2 -10.48 -8.20 -18.73
C MET A 2 -10.63 -8.88 -17.37
N ASN A 3 -9.52 -9.34 -16.80
CA ASN A 3 -9.49 -9.82 -15.42
C ASN A 3 -9.04 -8.66 -14.53
N GLY A 4 -9.98 -7.77 -14.19
CA GLY A 4 -9.68 -6.61 -13.35
C GLY A 4 -10.93 -5.93 -12.82
N GLN A 5 -11.27 -6.23 -11.56
CA GLN A 5 -12.09 -5.40 -10.64
C GLN A 5 -13.62 -5.41 -10.80
N LEU A 6 -14.19 -5.96 -11.87
CA LEU A 6 -15.64 -6.22 -11.93
C LEU A 6 -15.94 -7.69 -11.59
N ASN A 7 -16.92 -7.92 -10.71
CA ASN A 7 -17.44 -9.27 -10.47
C ASN A 7 -18.09 -9.81 -11.76
N ARG A 8 -18.16 -11.14 -11.92
CA ARG A 8 -18.79 -11.82 -13.06
C ARG A 8 -20.21 -11.30 -13.35
N ASN A 9 -20.97 -11.00 -12.30
CA ASN A 9 -22.32 -10.41 -12.42
C ASN A 9 -22.30 -9.00 -12.99
N GLN A 10 -21.41 -8.14 -12.47
CA GLN A 10 -21.24 -6.76 -12.95
C GLN A 10 -20.78 -6.74 -14.42
N LEU A 11 -19.84 -7.62 -14.77
CA LEU A 11 -19.34 -7.75 -16.14
C LEU A 11 -20.46 -8.20 -17.09
N LYS A 12 -21.26 -9.20 -16.70
CA LYS A 12 -22.41 -9.66 -17.49
C LYS A 12 -23.46 -8.56 -17.67
N ALA A 13 -23.76 -7.80 -16.61
CA ALA A 13 -24.66 -6.67 -16.68
C ALA A 13 -24.15 -5.55 -17.60
N LEU A 14 -22.86 -5.25 -17.54
CA LEU A 14 -22.22 -4.28 -18.43
C LEU A 14 -22.29 -4.74 -19.89
N GLN A 15 -21.96 -6.00 -20.17
CA GLN A 15 -22.03 -6.55 -21.52
C GLN A 15 -23.46 -6.52 -22.07
N LYS A 16 -24.45 -6.93 -21.26
CA LYS A 16 -25.87 -6.92 -21.66
C LYS A 16 -26.38 -5.51 -21.97
N THR A 17 -25.98 -4.52 -21.16
CA THR A 17 -26.34 -3.12 -21.41
C THR A 17 -25.65 -2.56 -22.65
N LEU A 18 -24.38 -2.89 -22.86
CA LEU A 18 -23.64 -2.50 -24.07
C LEU A 18 -24.20 -3.12 -25.35
N SER A 19 -24.60 -4.40 -25.32
CA SER A 19 -25.19 -5.08 -26.48
C SER A 19 -26.59 -4.57 -26.78
N GLY A 20 -27.39 -4.26 -25.75
CA GLY A 20 -28.78 -3.83 -25.93
C GLY A 20 -28.98 -2.36 -26.35
N LEU A 21 -27.94 -1.52 -26.25
CA LEU A 21 -28.04 -0.08 -26.51
C LEU A 21 -27.51 0.35 -27.89
N GLU A 22 -27.03 -0.58 -28.73
CA GLU A 22 -26.43 -0.32 -30.06
C GLU A 22 -25.55 0.95 -30.11
N LEU A 23 -24.75 1.17 -29.06
CA LEU A 23 -23.99 2.41 -28.94
C LEU A 23 -22.90 2.48 -30.02
N PRO A 24 -22.77 3.60 -30.75
CA PRO A 24 -21.61 3.89 -31.58
C PRO A 24 -20.30 3.68 -30.81
N PRO A 25 -19.21 3.21 -31.46
CA PRO A 25 -17.95 2.89 -30.78
C PRO A 25 -17.41 4.02 -29.88
N LYS A 26 -17.52 5.28 -30.32
CA LYS A 26 -17.13 6.46 -29.54
C LYS A 26 -17.96 6.63 -28.26
N LYS A 27 -19.28 6.37 -28.30
CA LYS A 27 -20.17 6.41 -27.13
C LYS A 27 -19.83 5.30 -26.14
N ARG A 28 -19.57 4.10 -26.65
CA ARG A 28 -19.14 2.94 -25.84
C ARG A 28 -17.83 3.24 -25.12
N GLN A 29 -16.82 3.71 -25.84
CA GLN A 29 -15.52 4.05 -25.24
C GLN A 29 -15.66 5.15 -24.18
N ARG A 30 -16.46 6.18 -24.46
CA ARG A 30 -16.77 7.25 -23.49
C ARG A 30 -17.46 6.72 -22.24
N LEU A 31 -18.40 5.77 -22.37
CA LEU A 31 -19.05 5.13 -21.22
C LEU A 31 -18.03 4.43 -20.33
N LEU A 32 -17.18 3.60 -20.91
CA LEU A 32 -16.15 2.87 -20.19
C LEU A 32 -15.20 3.82 -19.46
N TRP A 33 -14.78 4.90 -20.13
CA TRP A 33 -13.94 5.93 -19.51
C TRP A 33 -14.64 6.60 -18.33
N ARG A 34 -15.93 6.96 -18.47
CA ARG A 34 -16.72 7.58 -17.40
C ARG A 34 -16.94 6.63 -16.22
N MET A 35 -17.18 5.35 -16.50
CA MET A 35 -17.27 4.30 -15.46
C MET A 35 -15.95 4.19 -14.68
N ALA A 36 -14.82 4.17 -15.38
CA ALA A 36 -13.50 4.15 -14.74
C ALA A 36 -13.24 5.41 -13.91
N LYS A 37 -13.49 6.60 -14.48
CA LYS A 37 -13.17 7.90 -13.87
C LYS A 37 -14.08 8.25 -12.69
N TYR A 38 -15.40 8.19 -12.91
CA TYR A 38 -16.40 8.68 -11.97
C TYR A 38 -17.00 7.58 -11.10
N GLY A 39 -16.87 6.32 -11.51
CA GLY A 39 -17.17 5.16 -10.68
C GLY A 39 -15.95 4.72 -9.90
N VAL A 40 -15.09 3.93 -10.54
CA VAL A 40 -14.02 3.16 -9.87
C VAL A 40 -13.01 4.08 -9.16
N ILE A 41 -12.44 5.07 -9.84
CA ILE A 41 -11.44 5.96 -9.23
C ILE A 41 -12.04 6.81 -8.09
N GLN A 42 -13.30 7.25 -8.25
CA GLN A 42 -13.96 8.06 -7.23
C GLN A 42 -14.31 7.24 -5.99
N ALA A 43 -14.81 6.01 -6.17
CA ALA A 43 -15.01 5.06 -5.10
C ALA A 43 -13.68 4.73 -4.41
N ALA A 44 -12.60 4.51 -5.17
CA ALA A 44 -11.28 4.28 -4.61
C ALA A 44 -10.81 5.45 -3.73
N LYS A 45 -10.98 6.70 -4.17
CA LYS A 45 -10.70 7.88 -3.34
C LYS A 45 -11.49 7.87 -2.03
N ARG A 46 -12.78 7.53 -2.08
CA ARG A 46 -13.64 7.43 -0.88
C ARG A 46 -13.20 6.31 0.05
N ASN A 47 -12.97 5.12 -0.49
CA ASN A 47 -12.55 3.91 0.23
C ASN A 47 -11.22 4.14 0.95
N VAL A 48 -10.21 4.69 0.25
CA VAL A 48 -8.94 5.09 0.86
C VAL A 48 -9.13 6.16 1.93
N ARG A 49 -9.93 7.20 1.67
CA ARG A 49 -10.18 8.26 2.66
C ARG A 49 -10.79 7.70 3.95
N ASN A 50 -11.68 6.72 3.81
CA ASN A 50 -12.39 6.10 4.91
C ASN A 50 -11.65 4.88 5.52
N GLN A 51 -10.58 4.40 4.87
CA GLN A 51 -9.85 3.17 5.24
C GLN A 51 -10.76 1.94 5.27
N GLN A 52 -11.55 1.78 4.20
CA GLN A 52 -12.52 0.71 4.06
C GLN A 52 -12.42 0.07 2.67
N SER A 53 -12.93 -1.13 2.58
CA SER A 53 -13.09 -1.94 1.38
C SER A 53 -14.30 -1.45 0.57
N PRO A 54 -14.43 -1.80 -0.73
CA PRO A 54 -15.62 -1.50 -1.52
C PRO A 54 -16.92 -2.03 -0.88
N ASP A 55 -16.85 -3.17 -0.18
CA ASP A 55 -17.98 -3.76 0.54
C ASP A 55 -18.25 -3.12 1.91
N GLY A 56 -17.52 -2.06 2.26
CA GLY A 56 -17.70 -1.31 3.51
C GLY A 56 -16.89 -1.82 4.71
N GLY A 57 -16.29 -3.00 4.63
CA GLY A 57 -15.44 -3.54 5.70
C GLY A 57 -14.21 -2.68 5.99
N ARG A 58 -13.90 -2.40 7.27
CA ARG A 58 -12.72 -1.61 7.67
C ARG A 58 -11.42 -2.36 7.37
N TRP A 59 -10.41 -1.64 6.90
CA TRP A 59 -9.09 -2.22 6.67
C TRP A 59 -8.39 -2.66 7.95
N ALA A 60 -7.56 -3.70 7.82
CA ALA A 60 -6.62 -4.09 8.85
C ALA A 60 -5.67 -2.93 9.21
N VAL A 61 -5.57 -2.65 10.51
CA VAL A 61 -4.73 -1.58 11.05
C VAL A 61 -3.25 -1.85 10.70
N ARG A 62 -2.49 -0.77 10.52
CA ARG A 62 -1.05 -0.88 10.26
C ARG A 62 -0.30 -1.40 11.49
N LYS A 63 0.72 -2.24 11.26
CA LYS A 63 1.65 -2.70 12.29
C LYS A 63 2.79 -1.68 12.47
N SER A 64 2.44 -0.46 12.90
CA SER A 64 3.39 0.66 13.02
C SER A 64 2.86 1.73 13.99
N PRO A 65 3.72 2.40 14.78
CA PRO A 65 3.29 3.45 15.73
C PRO A 65 2.70 4.70 15.04
N TRP A 66 2.87 4.83 13.73
CA TRP A 66 2.44 6.01 12.96
C TRP A 66 0.92 6.06 12.76
N ARG A 67 0.25 7.06 13.34
CA ARG A 67 -1.23 7.15 13.34
C ARG A 67 -1.90 7.72 12.07
N LYS A 68 -1.13 8.10 11.04
CA LYS A 68 -1.70 8.66 9.79
C LYS A 68 -2.40 7.56 8.98
N LYS A 69 -3.54 7.90 8.34
CA LYS A 69 -4.27 6.96 7.45
C LYS A 69 -3.39 6.49 6.30
N MET A 70 -3.54 5.23 5.87
CA MET A 70 -2.73 4.63 4.83
C MET A 70 -3.16 5.07 3.43
N LEU A 71 -2.23 5.03 2.48
CA LEU A 71 -2.50 5.17 1.04
C LEU A 71 -3.21 6.46 0.61
N ARG A 72 -3.30 7.51 1.44
CA ARG A 72 -4.04 8.76 1.15
C ARG A 72 -3.79 9.34 -0.26
N ASN A 73 -2.55 9.24 -0.75
CA ASN A 73 -2.17 9.78 -2.06
C ASN A 73 -2.25 8.74 -3.19
N MET A 74 -2.45 7.45 -2.89
CA MET A 74 -2.47 6.37 -3.88
C MET A 74 -3.55 6.59 -4.96
N PRO A 75 -4.81 6.96 -4.63
CA PRO A 75 -5.82 7.17 -5.66
C PRO A 75 -5.56 8.37 -6.57
N ARG A 76 -4.66 9.28 -6.20
CA ARG A 76 -4.24 10.39 -7.08
C ARG A 76 -3.31 9.91 -8.20
N LEU A 77 -2.72 8.73 -8.04
CA LEU A 77 -1.80 8.10 -8.97
C LEU A 77 -2.51 7.14 -9.94
N LEU A 78 -3.85 7.05 -9.87
CA LEU A 78 -4.64 6.25 -10.80
C LEU A 78 -4.83 6.99 -12.11
N TYR A 79 -4.31 6.42 -13.18
CA TYR A 79 -4.44 6.88 -14.54
C TYR A 79 -5.32 5.93 -15.33
N ILE A 80 -5.89 6.46 -16.41
CA ILE A 80 -6.79 5.74 -17.31
C ILE A 80 -6.12 5.72 -18.68
N ARG A 81 -5.94 4.53 -19.23
CA ARG A 81 -5.55 4.33 -20.64
C ARG A 81 -6.76 3.79 -21.39
N GLU A 82 -7.17 4.50 -22.43
CA GLU A 82 -8.18 4.02 -23.37
C GLU A 82 -7.57 2.98 -24.32
N MET A 83 -8.33 1.93 -24.61
CA MET A 83 -7.96 0.83 -25.49
C MET A 83 -9.14 0.54 -26.44
N PRO A 84 -9.41 1.44 -27.41
CA PRO A 84 -10.60 1.36 -28.26
C PRO A 84 -10.63 0.11 -29.14
N GLU A 85 -9.47 -0.40 -29.54
CA GLU A 85 -9.32 -1.64 -30.33
C GLU A 85 -9.98 -2.86 -29.68
N MET A 86 -10.09 -2.87 -28.35
CA MET A 86 -10.67 -3.97 -27.58
C MET A 86 -11.92 -3.54 -26.79
N ASP A 87 -12.51 -2.38 -27.12
CA ASP A 87 -13.61 -1.76 -26.37
C ASP A 87 -13.34 -1.75 -24.86
N ALA A 88 -12.18 -1.19 -24.52
CA ALA A 88 -11.55 -1.40 -23.22
C ALA A 88 -10.99 -0.11 -22.62
N VAL A 89 -10.93 -0.08 -21.30
CA VAL A 89 -10.21 0.92 -20.52
C VAL A 89 -9.37 0.22 -19.46
N CYS A 90 -8.11 0.59 -19.36
CA CYS A 90 -7.18 0.09 -18.35
C CYS A 90 -6.93 1.16 -17.28
N ILE A 91 -7.16 0.79 -16.01
CA ILE A 91 -6.80 1.61 -14.86
C ILE A 91 -5.45 1.12 -14.34
N TYR A 92 -4.47 2.02 -14.28
CA TYR A 92 -3.12 1.68 -13.82
C TYR A 92 -2.58 2.74 -12.88
N LEU A 93 -1.57 2.38 -12.10
CA LEU A 93 -0.91 3.27 -11.15
C LEU A 93 0.43 3.75 -11.74
N GLN A 94 0.63 5.07 -11.77
CA GLN A 94 1.85 5.69 -12.28
C GLN A 94 2.36 6.78 -11.34
N GLY A 95 3.69 6.89 -11.23
CA GLY A 95 4.36 7.90 -10.42
C GLY A 95 4.42 7.57 -8.92
N GLY A 96 4.45 8.63 -8.11
CA GLY A 96 4.61 8.53 -6.65
C GLY A 96 6.05 8.32 -6.19
N HIS A 97 6.28 8.55 -4.90
CA HIS A 97 7.60 8.46 -4.26
C HIS A 97 7.61 7.41 -3.13
N TYR A 98 7.05 6.23 -3.40
CA TYR A 98 7.13 5.13 -2.44
C TYR A 98 8.55 4.59 -2.35
N ARG A 99 8.95 4.19 -1.14
CA ARG A 99 10.29 3.69 -0.87
C ARG A 99 10.26 2.50 0.07
N ASN A 100 11.15 1.55 -0.18
CA ASN A 100 11.53 0.50 0.76
C ASN A 100 13.00 0.72 1.15
N GLY A 101 13.21 1.35 2.32
CA GLY A 101 14.55 1.81 2.70
C GLY A 101 15.06 2.89 1.74
N LYS A 102 16.18 2.60 1.05
CA LYS A 102 16.77 3.50 0.05
C LYS A 102 16.23 3.29 -1.36
N GLN A 103 15.56 2.16 -1.62
CA GLN A 103 15.06 1.82 -2.95
C GLN A 103 13.70 2.46 -3.21
N GLN A 104 13.55 3.05 -4.39
CA GLN A 104 12.25 3.52 -4.88
C GLN A 104 11.41 2.31 -5.30
N VAL A 105 10.11 2.36 -4.99
CA VAL A 105 9.16 1.30 -5.33
C VAL A 105 8.05 1.93 -6.19
N PRO A 106 7.71 1.36 -7.36
CA PRO A 106 6.61 1.86 -8.17
C PRO A 106 5.27 1.84 -7.43
N ALA A 107 4.42 2.84 -7.66
CA ALA A 107 3.07 2.87 -7.08
C ALA A 107 2.24 1.64 -7.44
N GLY A 108 2.41 1.09 -8.65
CA GLY A 108 1.74 -0.16 -9.08
C GLY A 108 2.06 -1.35 -8.17
N VAL A 109 3.33 -1.55 -7.80
CA VAL A 109 3.74 -2.64 -6.89
C VAL A 109 3.13 -2.46 -5.51
N VAL A 110 3.16 -1.24 -4.98
CA VAL A 110 2.56 -0.93 -3.67
C VAL A 110 1.05 -1.09 -3.70
N GLY A 111 0.39 -0.58 -4.74
CA GLY A 111 -1.05 -0.70 -4.93
C GLY A 111 -1.50 -2.15 -5.04
N TYR A 112 -0.80 -2.95 -5.84
CA TYR A 112 -1.06 -4.39 -5.99
C TYR A 112 -0.92 -5.13 -4.65
N ALA A 113 0.20 -4.94 -3.95
CA ALA A 113 0.47 -5.59 -2.67
C ALA A 113 -0.53 -5.20 -1.58
N GLN A 114 -1.09 -3.97 -1.64
CA GLN A 114 -2.11 -3.54 -0.70
C GLN A 114 -3.50 -4.02 -1.11
N GLN A 115 -3.83 -4.03 -2.41
CA GLN A 115 -5.12 -4.53 -2.89
C GLN A 115 -5.28 -6.02 -2.54
N ASN A 116 -4.31 -6.85 -2.93
CA ASN A 116 -4.44 -8.31 -2.86
C ASN A 116 -3.81 -8.92 -1.59
N GLY A 117 -3.11 -8.11 -0.80
CA GLY A 117 -2.17 -8.61 0.19
C GLY A 117 -0.89 -9.15 -0.46
N MET A 118 0.11 -9.44 0.37
CA MET A 118 1.38 -9.97 -0.10
C MET A 118 2.10 -10.70 1.03
N ARG A 119 2.68 -11.86 0.73
CA ARG A 119 3.59 -12.56 1.62
C ARG A 119 5.01 -12.46 1.05
N VAL A 120 5.94 -11.93 1.84
CA VAL A 120 7.34 -11.78 1.42
C VAL A 120 8.26 -12.40 2.44
N GLN A 121 9.13 -13.30 1.99
CA GLN A 121 10.22 -13.79 2.82
C GLN A 121 11.42 -12.86 2.69
N ILE A 122 11.94 -12.38 3.82
CA ILE A 122 13.12 -11.53 3.89
C ILE A 122 14.24 -12.30 4.58
N SER A 123 15.42 -12.31 3.96
CA SER A 123 16.62 -12.85 4.57
C SER A 123 17.40 -11.77 5.32
N ARG A 124 18.15 -12.18 6.35
CA ARG A 124 19.06 -11.29 7.09
C ARG A 124 20.06 -10.60 6.18
N ARG A 125 20.57 -11.31 5.16
CA ARG A 125 21.58 -10.78 4.22
C ARG A 125 21.03 -9.59 3.43
N GLN A 126 19.78 -9.66 2.97
CA GLN A 126 19.13 -8.58 2.20
C GLN A 126 18.97 -7.27 2.99
N VAL A 127 18.80 -7.34 4.31
CA VAL A 127 18.63 -6.16 5.16
C VAL A 127 19.90 -5.75 5.91
N GLN A 128 21.02 -6.44 5.65
CA GLN A 128 22.27 -6.16 6.32
C GLN A 128 22.77 -4.76 5.92
N LYS A 129 22.95 -3.89 6.93
CA LYS A 129 23.49 -2.55 6.73
C LYS A 129 24.96 -2.55 7.08
N ARG A 130 25.78 -1.88 6.25
CA ARG A 130 27.13 -1.48 6.65
C ARG A 130 27.01 -0.39 7.71
N VAL A 131 27.67 -0.58 8.84
CA VAL A 131 27.68 0.37 9.96
C VAL A 131 29.13 0.79 10.18
N GLY A 132 29.38 2.08 10.41
CA GLY A 132 30.71 2.57 10.74
C GLY A 132 31.25 1.87 11.99
N ARG A 133 32.53 1.48 11.95
CA ARG A 133 33.18 0.71 13.04
C ARG A 133 33.24 1.51 14.35
N GLU A 134 33.39 2.82 14.24
CA GLU A 134 33.48 3.77 15.36
C GLU A 134 32.13 4.29 15.84
N ARG A 135 31.03 3.84 15.22
CA ARG A 135 29.70 4.30 15.62
C ARG A 135 29.42 3.89 17.06
N MET A 136 29.04 4.85 17.89
CA MET A 136 28.65 4.62 19.27
C MET A 136 27.27 3.94 19.40
N ALA A 137 27.06 3.27 20.53
CA ALA A 137 25.83 2.58 20.85
C ALA A 137 24.62 3.53 20.82
N THR A 138 23.50 3.05 20.28
CA THR A 138 22.27 3.83 20.25
C THR A 138 21.57 3.81 21.60
N ILE A 139 20.79 4.84 21.91
CA ILE A 139 19.91 4.89 23.10
C ILE A 139 19.03 3.64 23.20
N LYS A 140 18.54 3.12 22.07
CA LYS A 140 17.73 1.89 22.02
C LYS A 140 18.52 0.65 22.47
N GLN A 141 19.77 0.52 22.05
CA GLN A 141 20.65 -0.57 22.50
C GLN A 141 20.98 -0.43 23.98
N ALA A 142 21.28 0.79 24.45
CA ALA A 142 21.56 1.05 25.86
C ALA A 142 20.36 0.70 26.76
N LYS A 143 19.14 1.13 26.39
CA LYS A 143 17.90 0.72 27.08
C LYS A 143 17.77 -0.80 27.08
N LYS A 144 17.92 -1.45 25.92
CA LYS A 144 17.78 -2.90 25.80
C LYS A 144 18.80 -3.68 26.64
N LEU A 145 20.05 -3.22 26.71
CA LEU A 145 21.08 -3.81 27.56
C LEU A 145 20.70 -3.74 29.03
N ARG A 146 20.20 -2.58 29.49
CA ARG A 146 19.72 -2.41 30.87
C ARG A 146 18.53 -3.32 31.17
N ASP A 147 17.59 -3.45 30.24
CA ASP A 147 16.43 -4.36 30.36
C ASP A 147 16.88 -5.82 30.44
N LEU A 148 17.94 -6.20 29.73
CA LEU A 148 18.55 -7.54 29.76
C LEU A 148 19.48 -7.76 30.96
N GLY A 149 19.53 -6.82 31.91
CA GLY A 149 20.34 -6.98 33.12
C GLY A 149 21.84 -6.77 32.93
N TYR A 150 22.27 -6.09 31.87
CA TYR A 150 23.68 -5.78 31.66
C TYR A 150 24.27 -5.01 32.85
N GLN A 151 25.42 -5.47 33.34
CA GLN A 151 26.16 -4.88 34.46
C GLN A 151 27.61 -4.60 34.05
N VAL A 152 28.18 -3.56 34.65
CA VAL A 152 29.60 -3.22 34.56
C VAL A 152 30.20 -3.23 35.96
N LYS A 153 31.47 -3.61 36.06
CA LYS A 153 32.22 -3.56 37.31
C LYS A 153 32.74 -2.13 37.52
N LYS A 154 32.45 -1.55 38.69
CA LYS A 154 33.00 -0.26 39.12
C LYS A 154 33.66 -0.48 40.48
N GLY A 155 35.00 -0.53 40.49
CA GLY A 155 35.76 -0.97 41.66
C GLY A 155 35.47 -2.42 42.02
N LYS A 156 35.06 -2.68 43.26
CA LYS A 156 34.70 -4.03 43.76
C LYS A 156 33.24 -4.43 43.49
N ARG A 157 32.37 -3.53 43.03
CA ARG A 157 30.92 -3.78 42.91
C ARG A 157 30.45 -3.85 41.45
N LEU A 158 29.44 -4.68 41.19
CA LEU A 158 28.70 -4.72 39.92
C LEU A 158 27.54 -3.71 39.98
N ARG A 159 27.37 -2.92 38.93
CA ARG A 159 26.29 -1.94 38.81
C ARG A 159 25.72 -1.95 37.40
N LYS A 160 24.42 -1.69 37.27
CA LYS A 160 23.78 -1.40 35.98
C LYS A 160 24.25 -0.01 35.48
N PRO A 161 24.94 0.09 34.33
CA PRO A 161 25.37 1.37 33.80
C PRO A 161 24.17 2.21 33.37
N THR A 162 24.35 3.54 33.42
CA THR A 162 23.36 4.50 32.92
C THR A 162 23.30 4.47 31.40
N ILE A 163 22.22 5.02 30.83
CA ILE A 163 22.09 5.10 29.36
C ILE A 163 23.23 5.92 28.76
N LYS A 164 23.57 7.05 29.39
CA LYS A 164 24.63 7.97 28.96
C LYS A 164 25.99 7.27 28.92
N GLU A 165 26.36 6.58 30.01
CA GLU A 165 27.61 5.82 30.09
C GLU A 165 27.74 4.77 28.97
N ILE A 166 26.66 4.08 28.61
CA ILE A 166 26.67 3.10 27.50
C ILE A 166 26.83 3.81 26.17
N THR A 167 26.09 4.89 25.92
CA THR A 167 26.14 5.59 24.64
C THR A 167 27.47 6.32 24.41
N GLU A 168 28.20 6.68 25.46
CA GLU A 168 29.49 7.39 25.38
C GLU A 168 30.70 6.47 25.36
N ASN A 169 30.63 5.28 25.99
CA ASN A 169 31.79 4.40 26.12
C ASN A 169 31.67 3.07 25.37
N MET A 170 30.52 2.77 24.76
CA MET A 170 30.28 1.49 24.09
C MET A 170 30.07 1.65 22.59
N LEU A 171 30.88 0.93 21.80
CA LEU A 171 30.66 0.84 20.36
C LEU A 171 29.34 0.12 20.03
N PHE A 172 28.72 0.54 18.93
CA PHE A 172 27.45 0.00 18.42
C PHE A 172 27.50 -1.51 18.21
N ILE A 173 28.61 -2.01 17.64
CA ILE A 173 28.81 -3.42 17.32
C ILE A 173 28.92 -4.24 18.62
N TYR A 174 29.69 -3.75 19.58
CA TYR A 174 29.89 -4.42 20.87
C TYR A 174 28.60 -4.46 21.69
N ALA A 175 27.82 -3.37 21.70
CA ALA A 175 26.49 -3.34 22.31
C ALA A 175 25.56 -4.38 21.67
N GLY A 176 25.59 -4.51 20.34
CA GLY A 176 24.81 -5.51 19.60
C GLY A 176 25.19 -6.95 19.95
N ASP A 177 26.48 -7.24 20.06
CA ASP A 177 26.98 -8.56 20.46
C ASP A 177 26.54 -8.94 21.88
N LYS A 178 26.70 -8.02 22.84
CA LYS A 178 26.21 -8.23 24.21
C LYS A 178 24.72 -8.47 24.28
N ILE A 179 23.92 -7.69 23.54
CA ILE A 179 22.47 -7.90 23.47
C ILE A 179 22.16 -9.31 22.96
N ARG A 180 22.86 -9.78 21.92
CA ARG A 180 22.65 -11.13 21.37
C ARG A 180 22.94 -12.19 22.44
N LYS A 181 24.11 -12.11 23.09
CA LYS A 181 24.53 -13.05 24.15
C LYS A 181 23.55 -13.07 25.33
N LEU A 182 23.23 -11.90 25.87
CA LEU A 182 22.31 -11.78 27.02
C LEU A 182 20.86 -12.14 26.67
N SER A 183 20.45 -12.00 25.42
CA SER A 183 19.08 -12.34 25.03
C SER A 183 18.81 -13.85 24.97
N GLY A 184 19.85 -14.68 24.84
CA GLY A 184 19.72 -16.14 24.68
C GLY A 184 18.99 -16.58 23.40
N LYS A 185 18.62 -15.66 22.50
CA LYS A 185 17.81 -15.96 21.32
C LYS A 185 18.68 -16.35 20.14
N THR A 186 18.34 -17.46 19.50
CA THR A 186 18.90 -17.83 18.21
C THR A 186 18.51 -16.80 17.17
N ALA A 187 19.50 -16.28 16.44
CA ALA A 187 19.24 -15.27 15.46
C ALA A 187 18.63 -15.93 14.20
N LYS A 188 17.43 -15.52 13.78
CA LYS A 188 16.75 -16.01 12.55
C LYS A 188 17.47 -15.59 11.26
N SER A 189 17.74 -16.54 10.37
CA SER A 189 18.36 -16.28 9.06
C SER A 189 17.39 -15.63 8.07
N ALA A 190 16.10 -15.94 8.18
CA ALA A 190 15.02 -15.36 7.41
C ALA A 190 13.72 -15.25 8.23
N TRP A 191 12.80 -14.40 7.78
CA TRP A 191 11.45 -14.27 8.35
C TRP A 191 10.46 -13.88 7.26
N THR A 192 9.20 -14.27 7.46
CA THR A 192 8.10 -13.93 6.57
C THR A 192 7.39 -12.68 7.06
N ILE A 193 7.06 -11.79 6.14
CA ILE A 193 6.22 -10.60 6.37
C ILE A 193 4.92 -10.81 5.62
N ASP A 194 3.82 -10.84 6.37
CA ASP A 194 2.47 -10.86 5.82
C ASP A 194 1.89 -9.45 5.80
N ILE A 195 1.55 -8.99 4.59
CA ILE A 195 0.83 -7.75 4.33
C ILE A 195 -0.63 -8.14 4.09
N PRO A 196 -1.57 -7.75 4.97
CA PRO A 196 -2.98 -8.08 4.77
C PRO A 196 -3.54 -7.24 3.61
N ALA A 197 -4.50 -7.83 2.90
CA ALA A 197 -5.27 -7.16 1.87
C ALA A 197 -6.04 -5.96 2.45
N ARG A 198 -6.06 -4.89 1.66
CA ARG A 198 -6.69 -3.60 1.90
C ARG A 198 -7.22 -3.14 0.55
N GLU A 199 -8.25 -3.85 0.11
CA GLU A 199 -8.92 -3.58 -1.14
C GLU A 199 -9.44 -2.15 -1.13
N PHE A 200 -9.09 -1.40 -2.17
CA PHE A 200 -9.49 -0.01 -2.33
C PHE A 200 -10.05 0.26 -3.71
N LEU A 201 -9.61 -0.48 -4.72
CA LEU A 201 -10.18 -0.51 -6.06
C LEU A 201 -11.33 -1.50 -6.10
N GLY A 202 -12.40 -1.12 -6.80
CA GLY A 202 -13.62 -1.91 -6.94
C GLY A 202 -14.86 -1.13 -6.54
N LEU A 203 -16.01 -1.69 -6.91
CA LEU A 203 -17.35 -1.23 -6.57
C LEU A 203 -18.12 -2.44 -6.05
N ASN A 204 -18.94 -2.25 -5.02
CA ASN A 204 -19.94 -3.25 -4.70
C ASN A 204 -21.04 -3.26 -5.78
N ASP A 205 -21.87 -4.30 -5.81
CA ASP A 205 -22.85 -4.50 -6.87
C ASP A 205 -23.88 -3.35 -6.96
N GLU A 206 -24.43 -2.91 -5.83
CA GLU A 206 -25.40 -1.81 -5.78
C GLU A 206 -24.83 -0.49 -6.30
N GLU A 207 -23.61 -0.16 -5.86
CA GLU A 207 -22.90 1.04 -6.30
C GLU A 207 -22.57 0.95 -7.79
N PHE A 208 -22.16 -0.23 -8.27
CA PHE A 208 -21.89 -0.46 -9.67
C PHE A 208 -23.14 -0.16 -10.53
N PHE A 209 -24.29 -0.72 -10.19
CA PHE A 209 -25.54 -0.47 -10.93
C PHE A 209 -25.97 1.00 -10.87
N LYS A 210 -25.81 1.64 -9.71
CA LYS A 210 -26.09 3.08 -9.55
C LYS A 210 -25.19 3.94 -10.42
N VAL A 211 -23.89 3.65 -10.46
CA VAL A 211 -22.94 4.35 -11.32
C VAL A 211 -23.26 4.09 -12.79
N LEU A 212 -23.53 2.84 -13.18
CA LEU A 212 -23.90 2.48 -14.55
C LEU A 212 -25.12 3.24 -15.03
N LYS A 213 -26.22 3.23 -14.26
CA LYS A 213 -27.44 3.98 -14.57
C LYS A 213 -27.16 5.47 -14.73
N ARG A 214 -26.39 6.06 -13.80
CA ARG A 214 -26.02 7.48 -13.85
C ARG A 214 -25.18 7.82 -15.09
N GLN A 215 -24.23 6.96 -15.46
CA GLN A 215 -23.38 7.22 -16.63
C GLN A 215 -24.12 6.98 -17.94
N LEU A 216 -25.04 6.02 -18.01
CA LEU A 216 -25.91 5.84 -19.18
C LEU A 216 -26.78 7.08 -19.42
N GLN A 217 -27.40 7.61 -18.35
CA GLN A 217 -28.13 8.87 -18.42
C GLN A 217 -27.23 10.01 -18.92
N ALA A 218 -26.02 10.15 -18.35
CA ALA A 218 -25.07 11.19 -18.74
C ALA A 218 -24.43 11.01 -20.13
N ILE A 219 -24.69 9.91 -20.83
CA ILE A 219 -24.27 9.72 -22.23
C ILE A 219 -25.40 10.04 -23.18
N ASN A 220 -26.64 9.78 -22.78
CA ASN A 220 -27.80 10.23 -23.54
C ASN A 220 -27.98 11.75 -23.47
N TYR A 221 -27.55 12.39 -22.37
CA TYR A 221 -27.53 13.85 -22.21
C TYR A 221 -26.09 14.38 -22.24
N GLY A 222 -25.72 15.21 -23.23
CA GLY A 222 -24.41 15.90 -23.28
C GLY A 222 -23.26 15.14 -23.98
N TRP A 223 -23.57 14.28 -24.95
CA TRP A 223 -22.56 13.50 -25.68
C TRP A 223 -21.59 14.33 -26.53
N ASP A 224 -22.00 15.52 -26.99
CA ASP A 224 -21.18 16.39 -27.86
C ASP A 224 -20.08 17.18 -27.14
N VAL A 225 -19.98 17.08 -25.80
CA VAL A 225 -18.97 17.85 -25.05
C VAL A 225 -17.71 17.00 -24.83
N LYS A 226 -16.60 17.37 -25.49
CA LYS A 226 -15.30 16.71 -25.26
C LYS A 226 -14.81 17.02 -23.85
N ALA A 227 -14.04 16.10 -23.25
CA ALA A 227 -13.46 16.34 -21.91
C ALA A 227 -12.51 17.54 -21.84
N GLN A 228 -12.03 18.04 -22.99
CA GLN A 228 -11.21 19.25 -23.10
C GLN A 228 -12.05 20.53 -23.01
N ASP A 229 -13.35 20.46 -23.30
CA ASP A 229 -14.26 21.61 -23.38
C ASP A 229 -15.00 21.87 -22.05
N MET A 230 -14.92 20.93 -21.10
CA MET A 230 -15.39 21.11 -19.73
C MET A 230 -14.24 21.69 -18.88
N ARG A 231 -14.06 23.02 -18.92
CA ARG A 231 -13.17 23.74 -17.99
C ARG A 231 -13.83 23.97 -16.64
#